data_AF-A0A3S5AHZ0-F1
#
_entry.id   AF-A0A3S5AHZ0-F1
#
_cell.length_a   1.000
_cell.length_b   1.000
_cell.length_c   1.000
_cell.angle_alpha   90.00
_cell.angle_beta   90.00
_cell.angle_gamma   90.00
#
_symmetry.space_group_name_H-M   'P 1'
#
loop_
_entity.id
_entity.type
_entity.pdbx_description
1 polymer ?
#
loop_
_entity_poly.entity_id
_entity_poly.type
_entity_poly.pdbx_seq_one_letter_code
_entity_poly.pdbx_strand_id
1 'polypeptide(L)'
;FLDDGSVRSVWVEDPFIRSSYQIENFSHFCEVLLSSSSLVRNIYLTTGCDQNNRCDQLEKLNNIKNDLAARDVILTLDFSSTLHDREIRFDNGWIVKIGRGLDFIRRSDHKFHGLGVHDYNFRQCLETTIDIFHRSSLVRK
;
A
#
# COMPACT_ATOMS: atom_id res chain seq x y z
N PHE A 1 5.98 -0.33 13.39
CA PHE A 1 7.03 -0.32 12.32
C PHE A 1 7.46 1.10 11.93
N LEU A 2 6.59 2.11 12.14
CA LEU A 2 6.80 3.49 11.71
C LEU A 2 6.99 4.47 12.89
N ASP A 3 6.80 3.98 14.13
CA ASP A 3 6.71 4.82 15.34
C ASP A 3 8.07 5.36 15.82
N ASP A 4 9.17 4.69 15.45
CA ASP A 4 10.54 5.13 15.77
C ASP A 4 11.03 6.26 14.85
N GLY A 5 10.23 6.64 13.85
CA GLY A 5 10.56 7.71 12.92
C GLY A 5 11.70 7.39 11.96
N SER A 6 12.14 6.13 11.87
CA SER A 6 13.35 5.76 11.13
C SER A 6 13.10 5.52 9.65
N VAL A 7 11.86 5.27 9.24
CA VAL A 7 11.53 4.84 7.87
C VAL A 7 11.58 6.03 6.91
N ARG A 8 12.24 5.85 5.75
CA ARG A 8 12.28 6.84 4.66
C ARG A 8 11.75 6.28 3.34
N SER A 9 11.90 4.98 3.12
CA SER A 9 11.50 4.30 1.90
C SER A 9 10.65 3.07 2.19
N VAL A 10 9.58 2.91 1.41
CA VAL A 10 8.63 1.78 1.51
C VAL A 10 8.46 1.14 0.14
N TRP A 11 8.56 -0.18 0.07
CA TRP A 11 8.26 -0.97 -1.12
C TRP A 11 6.99 -1.75 -0.89
N VAL A 12 6.06 -1.68 -1.85
CA VAL A 12 4.80 -2.39 -1.85
C VAL A 12 4.74 -3.23 -3.13
N GLU A 13 4.72 -4.53 -2.96
CA GLU A 13 4.50 -5.51 -4.01
C GLU A 13 3.10 -6.08 -3.79
N ASP A 14 2.15 -5.74 -4.66
CA ASP A 14 0.79 -6.27 -4.61
C ASP A 14 0.21 -6.37 -6.04
N PRO A 15 0.01 -7.58 -6.57
CA PRO A 15 -0.41 -7.76 -7.96
C PRO A 15 -1.85 -7.31 -8.26
N PHE A 16 -2.64 -6.96 -7.23
CA PHE A 16 -4.07 -6.70 -7.34
C PHE A 16 -4.44 -5.22 -7.17
N ILE A 17 -3.50 -4.26 -7.18
CA ILE A 17 -3.87 -2.83 -7.16
C ILE A 17 -4.37 -2.38 -8.54
N ARG A 18 -5.60 -2.76 -8.91
CA ARG A 18 -6.19 -2.61 -10.26
C ARG A 18 -7.52 -1.85 -10.25
N SER A 19 -8.50 -2.36 -9.51
CA SER A 19 -9.83 -1.76 -9.47
C SER A 19 -9.87 -0.52 -8.56
N SER A 20 -10.88 0.34 -8.72
CA SER A 20 -11.04 1.56 -7.91
C SER A 20 -10.92 1.32 -6.40
N TYR A 21 -11.51 0.22 -5.91
CA TYR A 21 -11.47 -0.11 -4.49
C TYR A 21 -10.08 -0.53 -4.00
N GLN A 22 -9.36 -1.30 -4.82
CA GLN A 22 -8.00 -1.71 -4.49
C GLN A 22 -7.05 -0.51 -4.51
N ILE A 23 -7.28 0.42 -5.44
CA ILE A 23 -6.56 1.70 -5.49
C ILE A 23 -6.94 2.60 -4.30
N GLU A 24 -8.19 2.62 -3.86
CA GLU A 24 -8.64 3.30 -2.64
C GLU A 24 -7.91 2.74 -1.40
N ASN A 25 -7.79 1.41 -1.28
CA ASN A 25 -7.02 0.78 -0.20
C ASN A 25 -5.54 1.15 -0.23
N PHE A 26 -4.94 1.27 -1.42
CA PHE A 26 -3.57 1.77 -1.56
C PHE A 26 -3.46 3.26 -1.18
N SER A 27 -4.43 4.08 -1.57
CA SER A 27 -4.51 5.50 -1.15
C SER A 27 -4.56 5.63 0.36
N HIS A 28 -5.44 4.86 1.02
CA HIS A 28 -5.53 4.82 2.47
C HIS A 28 -4.21 4.35 3.12
N PHE A 29 -3.52 3.35 2.53
CA PHE A 29 -2.20 2.94 3.00
C PHE A 29 -1.18 4.09 2.93
N CYS A 30 -1.17 4.87 1.85
CA CYS A 30 -0.33 6.07 1.73
C CYS A 30 -0.66 7.12 2.79
N GLU A 31 -1.94 7.34 3.12
CA GLU A 31 -2.36 8.25 4.19
C GLU A 31 -1.84 7.81 5.57
N VAL A 32 -1.87 6.50 5.85
CA VAL A 32 -1.27 5.92 7.07
C VAL A 32 0.24 6.17 7.12
N LEU A 33 0.96 6.02 6.00
CA LEU A 33 2.39 6.32 5.95
C LEU A 33 2.68 7.80 6.26
N LEU A 34 1.93 8.71 5.62
CA LEU A 34 2.08 10.16 5.78
C LEU A 34 1.70 10.66 7.19
N SER A 35 0.76 9.98 7.85
CA SER A 35 0.29 10.32 9.19
C SER A 35 1.18 9.73 10.30
N SER A 36 2.13 8.88 9.94
CA SER A 36 3.03 8.24 10.91
C SER A 36 4.13 9.18 11.40
N SER A 37 4.83 8.79 12.48
CA SER A 37 6.02 9.51 12.97
C SER A 37 7.22 9.43 12.02
N SER A 38 7.19 8.54 11.03
CA SER A 38 8.25 8.38 10.03
C SER A 38 8.07 9.34 8.86
N LEU A 39 9.13 10.08 8.53
CA LEU A 39 9.16 10.98 7.38
C LEU A 39 9.42 10.20 6.08
N VAL A 40 8.45 9.40 5.66
CA VAL A 40 8.52 8.63 4.41
C VAL A 40 8.62 9.59 3.22
N ARG A 41 9.63 9.41 2.38
CA ARG A 41 9.90 10.23 1.19
C ARG A 41 9.76 9.46 -0.11
N ASN A 42 9.93 8.15 -0.08
CA ASN A 42 9.87 7.31 -1.27
C ASN A 42 8.93 6.13 -1.07
N ILE A 43 8.02 5.95 -2.01
CA ILE A 43 7.12 4.80 -2.08
C ILE A 43 7.33 4.15 -3.43
N TYR A 44 7.59 2.85 -3.43
CA TYR A 44 7.74 2.05 -4.65
C TYR A 44 6.58 1.06 -4.70
N LEU A 45 5.71 1.19 -5.69
CA LEU A 45 4.61 0.26 -5.92
C LEU A 45 4.91 -0.59 -7.15
N THR A 46 5.01 -1.90 -6.96
CA THR A 46 4.98 -2.88 -8.05
C THR A 46 3.64 -3.60 -8.05
N THR A 47 2.89 -3.51 -9.14
CA THR A 47 1.55 -4.10 -9.27
C THR A 47 1.33 -4.81 -10.59
N GLY A 48 0.23 -5.55 -10.71
CA GLY A 48 -0.22 -6.14 -11.97
C GLY A 48 -0.97 -5.10 -12.83
N CYS A 49 -0.83 -5.23 -14.15
CA CYS A 49 -1.62 -4.42 -15.10
C CYS A 49 -3.04 -4.97 -15.23
N ASP A 50 -4.05 -4.10 -15.17
CA ASP A 50 -5.42 -4.43 -15.60
C ASP A 50 -5.45 -4.53 -17.13
N GLN A 51 -5.80 -5.69 -17.67
CA GLN A 51 -5.84 -5.90 -19.12
C GLN A 51 -7.06 -5.25 -19.77
N ASN A 52 -8.14 -5.06 -19.02
CA ASN A 52 -9.39 -4.51 -19.53
C ASN A 52 -9.46 -2.99 -19.33
N ASN A 53 -8.92 -2.48 -18.22
CA ASN A 53 -9.05 -1.07 -17.82
C ASN A 53 -7.70 -0.41 -17.48
N ARG A 54 -6.62 -0.74 -18.22
CA ARG A 54 -5.27 -0.21 -17.98
C ARG A 54 -5.22 1.32 -17.85
N CYS A 55 -5.90 2.04 -18.75
CA CYS A 55 -5.86 3.50 -18.77
C CYS A 55 -6.45 4.09 -17.48
N ASP A 56 -7.60 3.57 -17.03
CA ASP A 56 -8.28 4.00 -15.80
C ASP A 56 -7.45 3.67 -14.55
N GLN A 57 -6.84 2.48 -14.50
CA GLN A 57 -5.89 2.10 -13.43
C GLN A 57 -4.73 3.10 -13.36
N LEU A 58 -4.09 3.38 -14.50
CA LEU A 58 -2.92 4.26 -14.57
C LEU A 58 -3.28 5.71 -14.23
N GLU A 59 -4.42 6.21 -14.71
CA GLU A 59 -4.92 7.55 -14.40
C GLU A 59 -5.09 7.73 -12.88
N LYS A 60 -5.77 6.79 -12.22
CA LYS A 60 -6.00 6.85 -10.76
C LYS A 60 -4.71 6.75 -9.96
N LEU A 61 -3.78 5.88 -10.36
CA LEU A 61 -2.47 5.78 -9.70
C LEU A 61 -1.63 7.04 -9.92
N ASN A 62 -1.73 7.68 -11.08
CA ASN A 62 -1.08 8.97 -11.35
C ASN A 62 -1.68 10.11 -10.52
N ASN A 63 -2.99 10.10 -10.25
CA ASN A 63 -3.60 11.06 -9.34
C ASN A 63 -2.99 10.94 -7.93
N ILE A 64 -2.89 9.71 -7.40
CA ILE A 64 -2.23 9.46 -6.10
C ILE A 64 -0.76 9.90 -6.14
N LYS A 65 -0.05 9.61 -7.24
CA LYS A 65 1.35 10.05 -7.42
C LYS A 65 1.50 11.56 -7.36
N ASN A 66 0.61 12.31 -8.00
CA ASN A 66 0.63 13.77 -7.99
C ASN A 66 0.29 14.34 -6.60
N ASP A 67 -0.69 13.74 -5.91
CA ASP A 67 -1.04 14.13 -4.55
C ASP A 67 0.11 13.90 -3.56
N LEU A 68 0.83 12.78 -3.70
CA LEU A 68 2.03 12.50 -2.92
C LEU A 68 3.16 13.48 -3.25
N ALA A 69 3.37 13.79 -4.52
CA ALA A 69 4.40 14.74 -4.96
C ALA A 69 4.16 16.15 -4.39
N ALA A 70 2.91 16.59 -4.29
CA ALA A 70 2.54 17.86 -3.64
C ALA A 70 2.88 17.90 -2.14
N ARG A 71 3.18 16.76 -1.53
CA ARG A 71 3.60 16.59 -0.13
C ARG A 71 5.06 16.14 -0.01
N ASP A 72 5.86 16.36 -1.06
CA ASP A 72 7.28 15.99 -1.13
C ASP A 72 7.53 14.48 -0.90
N VAL A 73 6.62 13.64 -1.40
CA VAL A 73 6.76 12.18 -1.42
C VAL A 73 6.75 11.68 -2.87
N ILE A 74 7.75 10.90 -3.23
CA ILE A 74 7.91 10.34 -4.56
C ILE A 74 7.27 8.96 -4.61
N LEU A 75 6.28 8.78 -5.49
CA LEU A 75 5.73 7.46 -5.84
C LEU A 75 6.29 6.98 -7.18
N THR A 76 7.01 5.87 -7.14
CA THR A 76 7.47 5.13 -8.32
C THR A 76 6.52 3.97 -8.58
N LEU A 77 6.04 3.85 -9.83
CA LEU A 77 5.09 2.84 -10.26
C LEU A 77 5.78 1.88 -11.23
N ASP A 78 5.75 0.60 -10.91
CA ASP A 78 6.21 -0.49 -11.76
C ASP A 78 5.09 -1.51 -12.00
N PHE A 79 5.04 -2.06 -13.21
CA PHE A 79 4.06 -3.08 -13.59
C PHE A 79 4.76 -4.39 -13.90
N SER A 80 4.32 -5.48 -13.28
CA SER A 80 4.84 -6.83 -13.50
C SER A 80 3.73 -7.84 -13.76
N SER A 81 3.88 -8.63 -14.82
CA SER A 81 2.95 -9.72 -15.17
C SER A 81 3.25 -11.03 -14.43
N THR A 82 4.43 -11.15 -13.80
CA THR A 82 4.90 -12.34 -13.08
C THR A 82 4.87 -12.16 -11.57
N LEU A 83 4.36 -11.01 -11.08
CA LEU A 83 4.22 -10.76 -9.66
C LEU A 83 3.07 -11.58 -9.07
N HIS A 84 3.37 -12.34 -8.03
CA HIS A 84 2.40 -13.16 -7.29
C HIS A 84 2.42 -12.88 -5.79
N ASP A 85 3.58 -12.51 -5.26
CA ASP A 85 3.77 -12.25 -3.84
C ASP A 85 3.12 -10.92 -3.43
N ARG A 86 2.68 -10.89 -2.17
CA ARG A 86 2.09 -9.72 -1.49
C ARG A 86 2.99 -9.37 -0.33
N GLU A 87 3.80 -8.33 -0.50
CA GLU A 87 4.86 -7.96 0.43
C GLU A 87 4.97 -6.45 0.58
N ILE A 88 5.08 -5.98 1.81
CA ILE A 88 5.42 -4.60 2.15
C ILE A 88 6.77 -4.64 2.85
N ARG A 89 7.75 -3.90 2.33
CA ARG A 89 9.08 -3.76 2.94
C ARG A 89 9.32 -2.33 3.38
N PHE A 90 9.97 -2.19 4.52
CA PHE A 90 10.45 -0.92 5.06
C PHE A 90 11.98 -0.94 5.08
N ASP A 91 12.61 0.20 4.83
CA ASP A 91 14.08 0.35 4.79
C ASP A 91 14.76 0.10 6.14
N ASN A 92 14.01 0.20 7.25
CA ASN A 92 14.47 -0.19 8.58
C ASN A 92 14.48 -1.71 8.82
N GLY A 93 14.21 -2.52 7.79
CA GLY A 93 14.38 -3.98 7.80
C GLY A 93 13.10 -4.76 8.11
N TRP A 94 11.99 -4.10 8.46
CA TRP A 94 10.71 -4.76 8.63
C TRP A 94 10.11 -5.17 7.28
N ILE A 95 9.52 -6.36 7.26
CA ILE A 95 8.83 -6.93 6.11
C ILE A 95 7.49 -7.49 6.58
N VAL A 96 6.41 -7.14 5.91
CA VAL A 96 5.05 -7.59 6.22
C VAL A 96 4.48 -8.28 5.00
N LYS A 97 4.11 -9.55 5.13
CA LYS A 97 3.41 -10.31 4.09
C LYS A 97 1.96 -10.48 4.50
N ILE A 98 1.05 -10.12 3.60
CA ILE A 98 -0.39 -10.17 3.87
C ILE A 98 -1.00 -11.15 2.88
N GLY A 99 -1.70 -12.17 3.39
CA GLY A 99 -2.27 -13.24 2.57
C GLY A 99 -3.17 -12.72 1.45
N ARG A 100 -3.83 -11.57 1.61
CA ARG A 100 -4.68 -10.91 0.60
C ARG A 100 -4.10 -9.60 0.03
N GLY A 101 -2.91 -9.19 0.45
CA GLY A 101 -2.36 -7.87 0.12
C GLY A 101 -3.14 -6.77 0.82
N LEU A 102 -3.27 -5.60 0.20
CA LEU A 102 -4.04 -4.46 0.75
C LEU A 102 -5.57 -4.65 0.63
N ASP A 103 -6.03 -5.70 -0.05
CA ASP A 103 -7.45 -6.00 -0.31
C ASP A 103 -8.07 -6.98 0.72
N PHE A 104 -7.68 -6.82 1.99
CA PHE A 104 -8.25 -7.58 3.12
C PHE A 104 -9.35 -6.82 3.87
N ILE A 105 -9.45 -5.50 3.68
CA ILE A 105 -10.50 -4.69 4.29
C ILE A 105 -11.77 -4.87 3.45
N ARG A 106 -12.94 -4.97 4.08
CA ARG A 106 -14.21 -5.04 3.34
C ARG A 106 -14.65 -3.64 2.95
N ARG A 107 -15.34 -3.55 1.82
CA ARG A 107 -16.09 -2.35 1.44
C ARG A 107 -17.10 -2.02 2.52
N SER A 108 -17.28 -0.74 2.79
CA SER A 108 -18.40 -0.28 3.62
C SER A 108 -19.72 -0.64 2.94
N ASP A 109 -20.71 -1.04 3.75
CA ASP A 109 -22.07 -1.32 3.26
C ASP A 109 -22.77 -0.04 2.77
N HIS A 110 -22.27 1.12 3.20
CA HIS A 110 -22.77 2.43 2.81
C HIS A 110 -21.74 3.20 1.98
N LYS A 111 -22.22 4.07 1.07
CA LYS A 111 -21.37 4.78 0.10
C LYS A 111 -20.87 6.15 0.58
N PHE A 112 -21.65 6.86 1.40
CA PHE A 112 -21.37 8.26 1.75
C PHE A 112 -21.53 8.59 3.24
N HIS A 113 -22.44 7.91 3.93
CA HIS A 113 -22.75 8.13 5.34
C HIS A 113 -22.83 6.80 6.08
N GLY A 114 -22.34 6.76 7.31
CA GLY A 114 -22.28 5.56 8.14
C GLY A 114 -20.89 5.28 8.69
N LEU A 115 -20.82 4.43 9.72
CA LEU A 115 -19.55 3.99 10.29
C LEU A 115 -18.79 3.12 9.28
N GLY A 116 -17.48 3.29 9.20
CA GLY A 116 -16.64 2.56 8.26
C GLY A 116 -16.59 3.16 6.85
N VAL A 117 -17.33 4.22 6.54
CA VAL A 117 -17.20 4.87 5.21
C VAL A 117 -15.86 5.59 5.09
N HIS A 118 -15.52 6.44 6.06
CA HIS A 118 -14.33 7.29 6.04
C HIS A 118 -13.21 6.78 6.94
N ASP A 119 -13.54 6.24 8.11
CA ASP A 119 -12.56 5.68 9.05
C ASP A 119 -12.54 4.15 8.93
N TYR A 120 -11.41 3.64 8.43
CA TYR A 120 -11.20 2.23 8.15
C TYR A 120 -11.14 1.37 9.43
N ASN A 121 -10.93 1.94 10.62
CA ASN A 121 -10.97 1.19 11.88
C ASN A 121 -12.35 0.61 12.19
N PHE A 122 -13.42 1.17 11.61
CA PHE A 122 -14.78 0.64 11.73
C PHE A 122 -15.15 -0.35 10.63
N ARG A 123 -14.28 -0.61 9.64
CA ARG A 123 -14.55 -1.56 8.56
C ARG A 123 -14.29 -2.99 9.02
N GLN A 124 -15.19 -3.90 8.64
CA GLN A 124 -14.96 -5.34 8.82
C GLN A 124 -13.83 -5.79 7.89
N CYS A 125 -13.06 -6.80 8.31
CA CYS A 125 -12.00 -7.39 7.49
C CYS A 125 -12.42 -8.77 6.98
N LEU A 126 -11.85 -9.15 5.84
CA LEU A 126 -11.85 -10.52 5.33
C LEU A 126 -10.78 -11.32 6.08
N GLU A 127 -11.03 -12.62 6.24
CA GLU A 127 -10.06 -13.53 6.83
C GLU A 127 -8.76 -13.54 6.02
N THR A 128 -7.64 -13.34 6.70
CA THR A 128 -6.30 -13.36 6.11
C THR A 128 -5.24 -13.62 7.17
N THR A 129 -4.06 -14.03 6.73
CA THR A 129 -2.87 -14.15 7.57
C THR A 129 -1.96 -12.94 7.35
N ILE A 130 -1.31 -12.49 8.41
CA ILE A 130 -0.29 -11.44 8.35
C ILE A 130 0.98 -12.00 8.97
N ASP A 131 1.99 -12.19 8.15
CA ASP A 131 3.30 -12.68 8.56
C ASP A 131 4.28 -11.51 8.64
N ILE A 132 4.92 -11.35 9.79
CA ILE A 132 5.82 -10.23 10.06
C ILE A 132 7.23 -10.78 10.21
N PHE A 133 8.15 -10.23 9.43
CA PHE A 133 9.56 -10.58 9.45
C PHE A 133 10.40 -9.33 9.72
N HIS A 134 11.57 -9.54 10.31
CA HIS A 134 12.59 -8.51 10.41
C HIS A 134 13.88 -9.04 9.83
N ARG A 135 14.44 -8.33 8.85
CA ARG A 135 15.77 -8.61 8.34
C ARG A 135 16.78 -8.11 9.37
N SER A 136 17.03 -8.90 10.41
CA SER A 136 18.23 -8.71 11.22
C SER A 136 19.42 -8.86 10.28
N SER A 137 20.23 -7.80 10.17
CA SER A 137 21.44 -7.78 9.37
C SER A 137 22.30 -8.99 9.73
N LEU A 138 22.25 -10.06 8.94
CA LEU A 138 23.46 -10.82 8.69
C LEU A 138 24.31 -9.89 7.82
N VAL A 139 25.04 -9.00 8.49
CA VAL A 139 26.26 -8.42 7.94
C VAL A 139 27.12 -9.62 7.55
N ARG A 140 27.07 -10.01 6.28
CA ARG A 140 28.05 -10.91 5.68
C ARG A 140 28.75 -10.11 4.61
N LYS A 141 29.89 -9.57 5.06
CA LYS A 141 31.11 -9.14 4.36
C LYS A 141 30.96 -8.60 2.95
#